data_AF-A0A382B1S3-F1
#
_entry.id   AF-A0A382B1S3-F1
#
_cell.length_a   1.000
_cell.length_b   1.000
_cell.length_c   1.000
_cell.angle_alpha   90.00
_cell.angle_beta   90.00
_cell.angle_gamma   90.00
#
_symmetry.space_group_name_H-M   'P 1'
#
loop_
_entity.id
_entity.type
_entity.pdbx_description
1 polymer ?
#
loop_
_entity_poly.entity_id
_entity_poly.type
_entity_poly.pdbx_seq_one_letter_code
_entity_poly.pdbx_strand_id
1 'polypeptide(L)'
;MTNYGKYNLYAILGLPIIAVLGSIVAFGFLPDTIAFVFGTNLAPMLIGGIVSALLLRFLTKPGGKGRFIAIWPTVVPAAFAALWYIGGAIIPNASDPGREYFALPIYLVMWVVVMSVVALIGCLVVRSSGSATQA
;
A
#
# COMPACT_ATOMS: atom_id res chain seq x y z
N MET A 1 -11.78 -14.37 -7.14
CA MET A 1 -10.70 -13.73 -6.36
C MET A 1 -10.77 -14.17 -4.90
N THR A 2 -9.64 -14.43 -4.25
CA THR A 2 -9.57 -14.70 -2.80
C THR A 2 -9.81 -13.42 -1.98
N ASN A 3 -10.19 -13.53 -0.71
CA ASN A 3 -10.36 -12.35 0.17
C ASN A 3 -9.09 -11.50 0.23
N TYR A 4 -7.92 -12.13 0.35
CA TYR A 4 -6.62 -11.45 0.30
C TYR A 4 -6.37 -10.71 -1.02
N GLY A 5 -6.78 -11.29 -2.15
CA GLY A 5 -6.73 -10.61 -3.45
C GLY A 5 -7.66 -9.40 -3.51
N LYS A 6 -8.82 -9.45 -2.86
CA LYS A 6 -9.73 -8.29 -2.74
C LYS A 6 -9.10 -7.19 -1.88
N TYR A 7 -8.53 -7.54 -0.72
CA TYR A 7 -7.86 -6.56 0.15
C TYR A 7 -6.68 -5.89 -0.56
N ASN A 8 -5.92 -6.64 -1.34
CA ASN A 8 -4.86 -6.10 -2.19
C ASN A 8 -5.43 -5.04 -3.17
N LEU A 9 -6.51 -5.37 -3.88
CA LEU A 9 -7.15 -4.44 -4.82
C LEU A 9 -7.72 -3.20 -4.12
N TYR A 10 -8.35 -3.37 -2.96
CA TYR A 10 -8.87 -2.26 -2.17
C TYR A 10 -7.75 -1.34 -1.70
N ALA A 11 -6.58 -1.86 -1.34
CA ALA A 11 -5.45 -1.03 -1.00
C ALA A 11 -4.90 -0.27 -2.23
N ILE A 12 -4.79 -0.94 -3.39
CA ILE A 12 -4.28 -0.33 -4.63
C ILE A 12 -5.10 0.91 -5.03
N LEU A 13 -6.42 0.81 -4.97
CA LEU A 13 -7.32 1.88 -5.41
C LEU A 13 -7.76 2.80 -4.27
N GLY A 14 -7.86 2.27 -3.06
CA GLY A 14 -8.34 3.01 -1.89
C GLY A 14 -7.40 4.14 -1.50
N LEU A 15 -6.07 3.91 -1.49
CA LEU A 15 -5.13 4.97 -1.13
C LEU A 15 -5.18 6.15 -2.13
N PRO A 16 -5.07 5.97 -3.46
CA PRO A 16 -5.15 7.08 -4.41
C PRO A 16 -6.47 7.86 -4.29
N ILE A 17 -7.59 7.19 -4.02
CA ILE A 17 -8.87 7.86 -3.81
C ILE A 17 -8.84 8.72 -2.54
N ILE A 18 -8.34 8.17 -1.41
CA ILE A 18 -8.19 8.91 -0.16
C ILE A 18 -7.26 10.11 -0.33
N ALA A 19 -6.15 9.93 -1.05
CA ALA A 19 -5.20 10.99 -1.37
C ALA A 19 -5.85 12.12 -2.17
N VAL A 20 -6.66 11.77 -3.18
CA VAL A 20 -7.42 12.76 -3.96
C VAL A 20 -8.42 13.51 -3.08
N LEU A 21 -9.19 12.81 -2.25
CA LEU A 21 -10.13 13.46 -1.33
C LEU A 21 -9.40 14.41 -0.36
N GLY A 22 -8.26 14.00 0.19
CA GLY A 22 -7.41 14.86 1.00
C GLY A 22 -6.95 16.11 0.23
N SER A 23 -6.50 15.92 -1.02
CA SER A 23 -6.03 17.03 -1.85
C SER A 23 -7.14 18.04 -2.19
N ILE A 24 -8.38 17.58 -2.38
CA ILE A 24 -9.54 18.45 -2.61
C ILE A 24 -9.84 19.27 -1.36
N VAL A 25 -9.72 18.69 -0.16
CA VAL A 25 -9.87 19.43 1.10
C VAL A 25 -8.76 20.45 1.27
N ALA A 26 -7.51 20.10 0.90
CA ALA A 26 -6.34 20.95 1.11
C ALA A 26 -6.20 22.09 0.08
N PHE A 27 -6.53 21.84 -1.20
CA PHE A 27 -6.25 22.75 -2.31
C PHE A 27 -7.49 23.14 -3.13
N GLY A 28 -8.66 22.56 -2.84
CA GLY A 28 -9.85 22.68 -3.68
C GLY A 28 -9.81 21.79 -4.93
N PHE A 29 -10.80 21.96 -5.81
CA PHE A 29 -10.94 21.16 -7.01
C PHE A 29 -10.02 21.68 -8.12
N LEU A 30 -8.77 21.19 -8.15
CA LEU A 30 -7.78 21.51 -9.17
C LEU A 30 -7.44 20.24 -9.97
N PRO A 31 -7.91 20.10 -11.22
CA PRO A 31 -7.78 18.86 -12.00
C PRO A 31 -6.33 18.35 -12.13
N ASP A 32 -5.38 19.26 -12.37
CA ASP A 32 -3.96 18.89 -12.51
C ASP A 32 -3.37 18.36 -11.20
N THR A 33 -3.76 18.95 -10.06
CA THR A 33 -3.35 18.48 -8.73
C THR A 33 -3.97 17.11 -8.43
N ILE A 34 -5.26 16.93 -8.74
CA ILE A 34 -5.96 15.66 -8.57
C ILE A 34 -5.29 14.56 -9.39
N ALA A 35 -5.00 14.82 -10.66
CA ALA A 35 -4.34 13.87 -11.55
C ALA A 35 -2.94 13.51 -11.04
N PHE A 36 -2.17 14.52 -10.61
CA PHE A 36 -0.83 14.32 -10.05
C PHE A 36 -0.88 13.47 -8.77
N VAL A 37 -1.72 13.82 -7.79
CA VAL A 37 -1.84 13.11 -6.51
C VAL A 37 -2.35 11.69 -6.73
N PHE A 38 -3.33 11.49 -7.59
CA PHE A 38 -3.83 10.16 -7.94
C PHE A 38 -2.73 9.30 -8.55
N GLY A 39 -2.04 9.81 -9.58
CA GLY A 39 -1.01 9.07 -10.31
C GLY A 39 0.20 8.71 -9.46
N THR A 40 0.70 9.67 -8.68
CA THR A 40 1.89 9.48 -7.82
C THR A 40 1.64 8.54 -6.65
N ASN A 41 0.38 8.37 -6.20
CA ASN A 41 0.01 7.34 -5.25
C ASN A 41 -0.31 6.01 -5.92
N LEU A 42 -0.99 6.02 -7.07
CA LEU A 42 -1.37 4.79 -7.76
C LEU A 42 -0.14 4.00 -8.23
N ALA A 43 0.88 4.68 -8.75
CA ALA A 43 2.09 4.02 -9.27
C ALA A 43 2.80 3.11 -8.23
N PRO A 44 3.22 3.60 -7.05
CA PRO A 44 3.81 2.75 -6.02
C PRO A 44 2.83 1.70 -5.50
N MET A 45 1.54 2.03 -5.42
CA MET A 45 0.52 1.07 -4.99
C MET A 45 0.34 -0.08 -5.98
N LEU A 46 0.45 0.15 -7.28
CA LEU A 46 0.47 -0.89 -8.29
C LEU A 46 1.69 -1.79 -8.14
N ILE A 47 2.87 -1.23 -7.86
CA ILE A 47 4.10 -2.01 -7.62
C ILE A 47 3.90 -2.94 -6.41
N GLY A 48 3.48 -2.39 -5.26
CA GLY A 48 3.18 -3.19 -4.07
C GLY A 48 2.11 -4.24 -4.35
N GLY A 49 1.06 -3.84 -5.09
CA GLY A 49 -0.04 -4.68 -5.53
C GLY A 49 0.39 -5.90 -6.33
N ILE A 50 1.28 -5.69 -7.31
CA ILE A 50 1.85 -6.74 -8.15
C ILE A 50 2.71 -7.67 -7.30
N VAL A 51 3.61 -7.13 -6.47
CA VAL A 51 4.45 -7.95 -5.56
C VAL A 51 3.57 -8.82 -4.68
N SER A 52 2.56 -8.24 -4.03
CA SER A 52 1.62 -8.98 -3.20
C SER A 52 0.88 -10.08 -3.96
N ALA A 53 0.47 -9.81 -5.21
CA ALA A 53 -0.17 -10.81 -6.07
C ALA A 53 0.79 -11.96 -6.43
N LEU A 54 2.06 -11.67 -6.71
CA LEU A 54 3.08 -12.69 -6.98
C LEU A 54 3.35 -13.55 -5.74
N LEU A 55 3.51 -12.94 -4.56
CA LEU A 55 3.71 -13.66 -3.30
C LEU A 55 2.51 -14.57 -2.99
N LEU A 56 1.29 -14.05 -3.13
CA LEU A 56 0.06 -14.83 -2.96
C LEU A 56 -0.05 -16.01 -3.94
N ARG A 57 0.43 -15.84 -5.18
CA ARG A 57 0.36 -16.88 -6.21
C ARG A 57 1.42 -17.96 -6.02
N PHE A 58 2.64 -17.60 -5.67
CA PHE A 58 3.79 -18.51 -5.76
C PHE A 58 4.34 -18.98 -4.43
N LEU A 59 4.16 -18.23 -3.35
CA LEU A 59 4.80 -18.52 -2.06
C LEU A 59 3.82 -18.89 -0.94
N THR A 60 2.50 -18.91 -1.22
CA THR A 60 1.50 -19.21 -0.19
C THR A 60 0.59 -20.36 -0.58
N LYS A 61 0.33 -21.27 0.39
CA LYS A 61 -0.68 -22.31 0.25
C LYS A 61 -2.09 -21.73 0.46
N PRO A 62 -3.13 -22.25 -0.20
CA PRO A 62 -4.51 -21.89 0.11
C PRO A 62 -4.82 -22.07 1.61
N GLY A 63 -5.41 -21.05 2.24
CA GLY A 63 -5.74 -21.07 3.68
C GLY A 63 -4.56 -20.88 4.65
N GLY A 64 -3.31 -20.80 4.17
CA GLY A 64 -2.14 -20.71 5.03
C GLY A 64 -1.89 -19.31 5.63
N LYS A 65 -1.26 -19.27 6.82
CA LYS A 65 -0.88 -18.04 7.53
C LYS A 65 -0.03 -17.06 6.69
N GLY A 66 0.74 -17.58 5.74
CA GLY A 66 1.58 -16.78 4.84
C GLY A 66 0.81 -15.83 3.91
N ARG A 67 -0.49 -16.04 3.70
CA ARG A 67 -1.33 -15.18 2.84
C ARG A 67 -1.56 -13.78 3.42
N PHE A 68 -1.60 -13.68 4.75
CA PHE A 68 -1.76 -12.38 5.41
C PHE A 68 -0.50 -11.53 5.24
N ILE A 69 0.68 -12.13 5.43
CA ILE A 69 1.96 -11.46 5.24
C ILE A 69 2.17 -11.08 3.76
N ALA A 70 1.72 -11.93 2.84
CA ALA A 70 1.88 -11.71 1.40
C ALA A 70 1.20 -10.42 0.89
N ILE A 71 0.23 -9.83 1.60
CA ILE A 71 -0.41 -8.57 1.18
C ILE A 71 0.19 -7.31 1.83
N TRP A 72 1.16 -7.48 2.74
CA TRP A 72 1.80 -6.35 3.42
C TRP A 72 2.51 -5.36 2.49
N PRO A 73 3.12 -5.75 1.36
CA PRO A 73 3.73 -4.81 0.42
C PRO A 73 2.76 -3.76 -0.14
N THR A 74 1.46 -4.05 -0.07
CA THR A 74 0.39 -3.14 -0.50
C THR A 74 -0.35 -2.53 0.69
N VAL A 75 -0.86 -3.38 1.59
CA VAL A 75 -1.81 -2.94 2.61
C VAL A 75 -1.15 -2.07 3.68
N VAL A 76 0.08 -2.38 4.08
CA VAL A 76 0.75 -1.62 5.14
C VAL A 76 1.11 -0.20 4.66
N PRO A 77 1.78 -0.02 3.50
CA PRO A 77 2.03 1.33 2.97
C PRO A 77 0.74 2.12 2.74
N ALA A 78 -0.32 1.46 2.21
CA ALA A 78 -1.62 2.09 2.01
C ALA A 78 -2.24 2.61 3.31
N ALA A 79 -2.20 1.81 4.39
CA ALA A 79 -2.76 2.21 5.67
C ALA A 79 -2.03 3.42 6.26
N PHE A 80 -0.69 3.40 6.27
CA PHE A 80 0.10 4.52 6.79
C PHE A 80 -0.08 5.80 5.98
N ALA A 81 -0.06 5.71 4.65
CA ALA A 81 -0.27 6.87 3.80
C ALA A 81 -1.71 7.40 3.87
N ALA A 82 -2.71 6.53 4.02
CA ALA A 82 -4.10 6.97 4.22
C ALA A 82 -4.25 7.74 5.54
N LEU A 83 -3.66 7.24 6.63
CA LEU A 83 -3.65 7.96 7.91
C LEU A 83 -2.94 9.32 7.79
N TRP A 84 -1.86 9.39 7.03
CA TRP A 84 -1.18 10.65 6.75
C TRP A 84 -2.09 11.65 6.02
N TYR A 85 -2.74 11.25 4.93
CA TYR A 85 -3.65 12.13 4.18
C TYR A 85 -4.86 12.58 4.99
N ILE A 86 -5.47 11.67 5.74
CA ILE A 86 -6.59 11.99 6.63
C ILE A 86 -6.14 12.95 7.73
N GLY A 87 -4.96 12.69 8.33
CA GLY A 87 -4.37 13.56 9.35
C GLY A 87 -4.11 14.97 8.83
N GLY A 88 -3.47 15.11 7.67
CA GLY A 88 -3.20 16.40 7.04
C GLY A 88 -4.45 17.15 6.59
N ALA A 89 -5.52 16.43 6.24
CA ALA A 89 -6.82 17.04 5.92
C ALA A 89 -7.56 17.56 7.16
N ILE A 90 -7.43 16.88 8.32
CA ILE A 90 -8.09 17.28 9.58
C ILE A 90 -7.29 18.35 10.33
N ILE A 91 -5.96 18.24 10.29
CA ILE A 91 -5.03 19.14 10.99
C ILE A 91 -4.09 19.74 9.93
N PRO A 92 -4.54 20.78 9.19
CA PRO A 92 -3.74 21.37 8.14
C PRO A 92 -2.50 22.02 8.73
N ASN A 93 -1.32 21.60 8.27
CA ASN A 93 -0.08 22.24 8.67
C ASN A 93 0.06 23.55 7.88
N ALA A 94 -0.11 24.68 8.56
CA ALA A 94 -0.28 26.00 7.95
C ALA A 94 0.92 26.51 7.13
N SER A 95 2.08 25.82 7.18
CA SER A 95 3.31 26.32 6.56
C SER A 95 3.52 25.93 5.10
N ASP A 96 3.06 24.75 4.65
CA ASP A 96 3.15 24.34 3.23
C ASP A 96 2.44 22.98 2.98
N PRO A 97 1.14 22.97 2.62
CA PRO A 97 0.43 21.73 2.33
C PRO A 97 1.01 21.02 1.10
N GLY A 98 1.57 21.74 0.12
CA GLY A 98 2.11 21.17 -1.11
C GLY A 98 3.27 20.19 -0.87
N ARG A 99 4.11 20.50 0.13
CA ARG A 99 5.23 19.64 0.53
C ARG A 99 4.78 18.26 0.99
N GLU A 100 3.64 18.15 1.69
CA GLU A 100 3.12 16.88 2.19
C GLU A 100 2.67 15.96 1.05
N TYR A 101 1.97 16.52 0.07
CA TYR A 101 1.46 15.76 -1.09
C TYR A 101 2.55 15.39 -2.08
N PHE A 102 3.70 16.08 -2.05
CA PHE A 102 4.87 15.73 -2.85
C PHE A 102 5.79 14.71 -2.15
N ALA A 103 6.02 14.85 -0.84
CA ALA A 103 6.93 14.00 -0.10
C ALA A 103 6.36 12.60 0.15
N LEU A 104 5.06 12.48 0.42
CA LEU A 104 4.46 11.21 0.82
C LEU A 104 4.59 10.12 -0.26
N PRO A 105 4.39 10.38 -1.58
CA PRO A 105 4.64 9.38 -2.61
C PRO A 105 6.06 8.80 -2.60
N ILE A 106 7.08 9.59 -2.24
CA ILE A 106 8.47 9.11 -2.15
C ILE A 106 8.61 8.14 -0.97
N TYR A 107 8.08 8.52 0.20
CA TYR A 107 8.06 7.62 1.36
C TYR A 107 7.24 6.36 1.10
N LEU A 108 6.17 6.46 0.33
CA LEU A 108 5.33 5.34 -0.06
C LEU A 108 6.12 4.31 -0.89
N VAL A 109 6.94 4.76 -1.85
CA VAL A 109 7.86 3.87 -2.60
C VAL A 109 8.81 3.15 -1.64
N MET A 110 9.43 3.87 -0.71
CA MET A 110 10.35 3.27 0.27
C MET A 110 9.64 2.21 1.14
N TRP A 111 8.43 2.51 1.61
CA TRP A 111 7.63 1.57 2.39
C TRP A 111 7.24 0.34 1.60
N VAL A 112 6.85 0.49 0.32
CA VAL A 112 6.56 -0.65 -0.57
C VAL A 112 7.78 -1.55 -0.70
N VAL A 113 8.98 -0.99 -0.88
CA VAL A 113 10.23 -1.77 -0.96
C VAL A 113 10.50 -2.52 0.34
N VAL A 114 10.49 -1.83 1.47
CA VAL A 114 10.73 -2.44 2.80
C VAL A 114 9.73 -3.55 3.07
N MET A 115 8.45 -3.31 2.84
CA MET A 115 7.39 -4.30 3.08
C MET A 115 7.45 -5.46 2.08
N SER A 116 7.92 -5.23 0.85
CA SER A 116 8.20 -6.30 -0.12
C SER A 116 9.25 -7.27 0.40
N VAL A 117 10.35 -6.76 0.95
CA VAL A 117 11.41 -7.59 1.53
C VAL A 117 10.91 -8.34 2.76
N VAL A 118 10.24 -7.66 3.68
CA VAL A 118 9.66 -8.27 4.90
C VAL A 118 8.68 -9.38 4.53
N ALA A 119 7.78 -9.11 3.58
CA ALA A 119 6.77 -10.08 3.17
C ALA A 119 7.39 -11.28 2.46
N LEU A 120 8.39 -11.07 1.60
CA LEU A 120 9.12 -12.15 0.95
C LEU A 120 9.76 -13.09 1.99
N ILE A 121 10.52 -12.54 2.93
CA ILE A 121 11.17 -13.33 4.00
C ILE A 121 10.11 -14.05 4.84
N GLY A 122 9.06 -13.36 5.26
CA GLY A 122 7.98 -13.96 6.04
C GLY A 122 7.26 -15.10 5.31
N CYS A 123 7.00 -14.96 4.02
CA CYS A 123 6.42 -16.03 3.20
C CYS A 123 7.37 -17.23 3.07
N LEU A 124 8.67 -16.99 2.89
CA LEU A 124 9.68 -18.06 2.82
C LEU A 124 9.78 -18.85 4.13
N VAL A 125 9.84 -18.16 5.27
CA VAL A 125 9.89 -18.78 6.60
C VAL A 125 8.64 -19.63 6.86
N VAL A 126 7.45 -19.10 6.57
CA VAL A 126 6.20 -19.87 6.76
C VAL A 126 6.17 -21.11 5.86
N ARG A 127 6.70 -21.00 4.63
CA ARG A 127 6.78 -22.12 3.69
C ARG A 127 7.73 -23.21 4.18
N SER A 128 8.91 -22.85 4.68
CA SER A 128 9.89 -23.82 5.21
C SER A 128 9.42 -24.51 6.49
N SER A 129 8.75 -23.79 7.39
CA SER A 129 8.20 -24.38 8.61
C SER A 129 7.06 -25.37 8.32
N GLY A 130 6.27 -25.12 7.27
CA GLY A 130 5.19 -26.02 6.86
C GLY A 130 5.66 -27.30 6.15
N SER A 131 6.91 -27.36 5.66
CA SER A 131 7.53 -28.59 5.16
C SER A 131 8.15 -29.45 6.26
N ALA A 132 8.58 -28.85 7.37
CA ALA A 132 9.21 -29.57 8.49
C ALA A 132 8.21 -30.40 9.32
N THR A 133 6.91 -30.12 9.27
CA THR A 133 5.87 -30.84 10.03
C THR A 133 5.33 -32.08 9.29
N GLN A 134 5.81 -32.37 8.08
CA GLN A 134 5.37 -33.53 7.28
C GLN A 134 6.45 -34.60 7.07
N ALA A 135 7.59 -34.48 7.77
CA ALA A 135 8.66 -35.47 7.84
C ALA A 135 8.75 -36.03 9.27
#